data_AF-A0A4Y7SDY8-F1
#
_entry.id   AF-A0A4Y7SDY8-F1
#
_cell.length_a   1.000
_cell.length_b   1.000
_cell.length_c   1.000
_cell.angle_alpha   90.00
_cell.angle_beta   90.00
_cell.angle_gamma   90.00
#
_symmetry.space_group_name_H-M   'P 1'
#
loop_
_entity.id
_entity.type
_entity.pdbx_description
1 polymer ?
#
loop_
_entity_poly.entity_id
_entity_poly.type
_entity_poly.pdbx_seq_one_letter_code
_entity_poly.pdbx_strand_id
1 'polypeptide(L)'
;MDWRIAAGSADPNPFASLDKLYQGILETSPDPVLAATWIEARSIMGNIEGEFYRGICETFPREAVFIFRRLSSLIGLVNSEGNLDLELYHKSLFDFLNGTQRSVALYVSPERARQFTWDRFYQVLRGMSKFSCTLAPLLYDPEVIDHTIRRRSQGEIGDSLPFLRDVCKHLYNYLDPHRTYGASDVDWWISHITFQEEPVE
;
A
#
# COMPACT_ATOMS: atom_id res chain seq x y z
N MET A 1 -54.47 0.85 3.64
CA MET A 1 -53.56 -0.31 3.49
C MET A 1 -52.22 0.12 4.07
N ASP A 2 -52.01 -0.21 5.34
CA ASP A 2 -50.78 0.07 6.08
C ASP A 2 -49.69 -0.93 5.69
N TRP A 3 -48.69 -0.47 4.93
CA TRP A 3 -47.53 -1.28 4.56
C TRP A 3 -46.58 -1.58 5.73
N ARG A 4 -46.90 -1.10 6.95
CA ARG A 4 -46.04 -1.18 8.13
C ARG A 4 -46.13 -2.48 8.94
N ILE A 5 -46.99 -3.43 8.55
CA ILE A 5 -47.14 -4.70 9.29
C ILE A 5 -46.56 -5.86 8.46
N ALA A 6 -45.24 -5.83 8.26
CA ALA A 6 -44.45 -6.99 7.85
C ALA A 6 -43.01 -6.91 8.39
N ALA A 7 -42.79 -6.20 9.51
CA ALA A 7 -41.52 -6.21 10.23
C ALA A 7 -41.44 -7.46 11.15
N GLY A 8 -41.61 -8.64 10.57
CA GLY A 8 -41.31 -9.92 11.22
C GLY A 8 -39.89 -10.31 10.86
N SER A 9 -38.96 -10.10 11.80
CA SER A 9 -37.50 -10.27 11.71
C SER A 9 -36.78 -9.33 10.72
N ALA A 10 -36.81 -8.02 10.99
CA ALA A 10 -35.74 -7.17 10.49
C ALA A 10 -34.44 -7.64 11.17
N ASP A 11 -33.50 -8.16 10.37
CA ASP A 11 -32.12 -8.35 10.81
C ASP A 11 -31.67 -7.01 11.43
N PRO A 12 -31.19 -6.97 12.69
CA PRO A 12 -30.79 -5.71 13.33
C PRO A 12 -29.73 -4.94 12.52
N ASN A 13 -29.04 -5.63 11.60
CA ASN A 13 -28.14 -5.02 10.63
C ASN A 13 -28.79 -4.91 9.23
N PRO A 14 -29.23 -3.72 8.78
CA PRO A 14 -29.78 -3.52 7.44
C PRO A 14 -28.76 -3.78 6.31
N PHE A 15 -27.47 -3.89 6.63
CA PHE A 15 -26.38 -4.18 5.69
C PHE A 15 -25.93 -5.63 5.70
N ALA A 16 -26.58 -6.54 6.44
CA ALA A 16 -26.12 -7.91 6.63
C ALA A 16 -25.79 -8.65 5.32
N SER A 17 -26.60 -8.49 4.27
CA SER A 17 -26.35 -9.09 2.95
C SER A 17 -25.11 -8.51 2.26
N LEU A 18 -24.91 -7.20 2.39
CA LEU A 18 -23.74 -6.51 1.82
C LEU A 18 -22.46 -6.86 2.58
N ASP A 19 -22.55 -6.96 3.91
CA ASP A 19 -21.43 -7.36 4.78
C ASP A 19 -20.97 -8.78 4.45
N LYS A 20 -21.93 -9.72 4.30
CA LYS A 20 -21.64 -11.09 3.84
C LYS A 20 -20.99 -11.12 2.47
N LEU A 21 -21.41 -10.25 1.54
CA LEU A 21 -20.81 -10.15 0.22
C LEU A 21 -19.36 -9.66 0.30
N TYR A 22 -19.11 -8.54 0.99
CA TYR A 22 -17.75 -8.01 1.14
C TYR A 22 -16.83 -8.98 1.86
N GLN A 23 -17.30 -9.58 2.95
CA GLN A 23 -16.57 -10.61 3.67
C GLN A 23 -16.21 -11.78 2.74
N GLY A 24 -17.20 -12.34 2.03
CA GLY A 24 -16.98 -13.48 1.15
C GLY A 24 -16.00 -13.18 0.01
N ILE A 25 -16.02 -11.96 -0.55
CA ILE A 25 -15.04 -11.56 -1.59
C ILE A 25 -13.65 -11.36 -0.97
N LEU A 26 -13.53 -10.66 0.17
CA LEU A 26 -12.24 -10.44 0.85
C LEU A 26 -11.57 -11.75 1.27
N GLU A 27 -12.36 -12.71 1.75
CA GLU A 27 -11.90 -14.06 2.12
C GLU A 27 -11.34 -14.87 0.94
N THR A 28 -11.59 -14.45 -0.31
CA THR A 28 -10.94 -15.08 -1.47
C THR A 28 -9.46 -14.71 -1.61
N SER A 29 -9.03 -13.63 -0.96
CA SER A 29 -7.62 -13.23 -0.89
C SER A 29 -6.80 -14.31 -0.16
N PRO A 30 -5.54 -14.56 -0.59
CA PRO A 30 -4.65 -15.45 0.15
C PRO A 30 -4.33 -14.94 1.56
N ASP A 31 -4.44 -13.63 1.81
CA ASP A 31 -4.32 -13.03 3.15
C ASP A 31 -5.37 -11.91 3.30
N PRO A 32 -6.59 -12.25 3.75
CA PRO A 32 -7.69 -11.29 3.87
C PRO A 32 -7.42 -10.17 4.87
N VAL A 33 -6.68 -10.44 5.95
CA VAL A 33 -6.36 -9.45 6.97
C VAL A 33 -5.32 -8.46 6.44
N LEU A 34 -4.33 -8.93 5.70
CA LEU A 34 -3.36 -8.06 5.04
C LEU A 34 -4.03 -7.22 3.96
N ALA A 35 -4.93 -7.80 3.15
CA ALA A 35 -5.72 -7.05 2.17
C ALA A 35 -6.53 -5.91 2.83
N ALA A 36 -7.25 -6.21 3.92
CA ALA A 36 -7.98 -5.22 4.70
C ALA A 36 -7.05 -4.14 5.29
N THR A 37 -5.89 -4.56 5.82
CA THR A 37 -4.87 -3.64 6.37
C THR A 37 -4.37 -2.66 5.32
N TRP A 38 -4.11 -3.13 4.10
CA TRP A 38 -3.67 -2.27 3.01
C TRP A 38 -4.77 -1.29 2.59
N ILE A 39 -6.01 -1.77 2.41
CA ILE A 39 -7.15 -0.91 2.08
C ILE A 39 -7.33 0.20 3.13
N GLU A 40 -7.24 -0.12 4.42
CA GLU A 40 -7.30 0.88 5.49
C GLU A 40 -6.08 1.82 5.49
N ALA A 41 -4.87 1.27 5.30
CA ALA A 41 -3.65 2.07 5.18
C ALA A 41 -3.70 3.07 4.02
N ARG A 42 -4.29 2.69 2.87
CA ARG A 42 -4.48 3.56 1.71
C ARG A 42 -5.33 4.79 2.08
N SER A 43 -6.38 4.59 2.87
CA SER A 43 -7.23 5.68 3.35
C SER A 43 -6.49 6.64 4.29
N ILE A 44 -5.64 6.11 5.18
CA ILE A 44 -4.81 6.91 6.09
C ILE A 44 -3.76 7.71 5.32
N MET A 45 -3.16 7.10 4.30
CA MET A 45 -2.08 7.71 3.50
C MET A 45 -2.58 8.78 2.52
N GLY A 46 -3.88 8.82 2.24
CA GLY A 46 -4.50 9.79 1.36
C GLY A 46 -4.05 9.65 -0.10
N ASN A 47 -4.01 10.79 -0.81
CA ASN A 47 -3.70 10.84 -2.24
C ASN A 47 -2.20 10.78 -2.52
N ILE A 48 -1.61 9.63 -2.20
CA ILE A 48 -0.24 9.29 -2.53
C ILE A 48 -0.19 8.54 -3.86
N GLU A 49 0.87 8.72 -4.63
CA GLU A 49 1.09 8.01 -5.90
C GLU A 49 1.10 6.49 -5.70
N GLY A 50 0.39 5.76 -6.58
CA GLY A 50 0.20 4.32 -6.43
C GLY A 50 1.51 3.52 -6.42
N GLU A 51 2.49 3.94 -7.21
CA GLU A 51 3.84 3.36 -7.24
C GLU A 51 4.57 3.51 -5.90
N PHE A 52 4.49 4.69 -5.28
CA PHE A 52 5.07 4.94 -3.96
C PHE A 52 4.37 4.14 -2.86
N TYR A 53 3.03 4.13 -2.90
CA TYR A 53 2.23 3.33 -1.97
C TYR A 53 2.57 1.83 -2.06
N ARG A 54 2.74 1.31 -3.28
CA ARG A 54 3.20 -0.06 -3.53
C ARG A 54 4.60 -0.30 -2.96
N GLY A 55 5.54 0.59 -3.25
CA GLY A 55 6.92 0.49 -2.75
C GLY A 55 7.03 0.50 -1.22
N ILE A 56 6.06 1.11 -0.52
CA ILE A 56 5.94 1.02 0.93
C ILE A 56 5.34 -0.33 1.35
N CYS A 57 4.26 -0.77 0.72
CA CYS A 57 3.49 -1.90 1.22
C CYS A 57 4.07 -3.27 0.86
N GLU A 58 4.63 -3.43 -0.36
CA GLU A 58 5.19 -4.68 -0.85
C GLU A 58 6.50 -5.07 -0.15
N THR A 59 6.60 -6.33 0.22
CA THR A 59 7.78 -6.99 0.79
C THR A 59 8.51 -7.87 -0.21
N PHE A 60 7.80 -8.32 -1.24
CA PHE A 60 8.34 -9.06 -2.38
C PHE A 60 7.67 -8.60 -3.67
N PRO A 61 8.33 -8.76 -4.82
CA PRO A 61 7.78 -8.29 -6.09
C PRO A 61 6.39 -8.86 -6.37
N ARG A 62 5.45 -7.98 -6.73
CA ARG A 62 4.07 -8.33 -7.14
C ARG A 62 3.20 -8.87 -5.99
N GLU A 63 3.59 -8.65 -4.74
CA GLU A 63 2.76 -8.98 -3.58
C GLU A 63 1.37 -8.35 -3.66
N ALA A 64 1.25 -7.10 -4.13
CA ALA A 64 -0.05 -6.42 -4.28
C ALA A 64 -0.95 -7.20 -5.24
N VAL A 65 -0.42 -7.60 -6.41
CA VAL A 65 -1.17 -8.41 -7.39
C VAL A 65 -1.56 -9.75 -6.77
N PHE A 66 -0.68 -10.38 -6.00
CA PHE A 66 -0.98 -11.66 -5.36
C PHE A 66 -2.14 -11.55 -4.35
N ILE A 67 -2.12 -10.53 -3.49
CA ILE A 67 -3.13 -10.27 -2.46
C ILE A 67 -4.47 -9.89 -3.10
N PHE A 68 -4.44 -9.07 -4.15
CA PHE A 68 -5.62 -8.38 -4.67
C PHE A 68 -6.20 -8.95 -5.97
N ARG A 69 -5.52 -9.88 -6.66
CA ARG A 69 -5.99 -10.42 -7.95
C ARG A 69 -7.43 -10.94 -7.95
N ARG A 70 -7.94 -11.41 -6.80
CA ARG A 70 -9.31 -11.94 -6.66
C ARG A 70 -10.32 -10.91 -6.16
N LEU A 71 -9.87 -9.70 -5.84
CA LEU A 71 -10.70 -8.61 -5.37
C LEU A 71 -11.02 -7.59 -6.48
N SER A 72 -10.83 -7.95 -7.75
CA SER A 72 -11.03 -7.05 -8.89
C SER A 72 -12.46 -6.49 -9.01
N SER A 73 -13.44 -7.10 -8.35
CA SER A 73 -14.80 -6.56 -8.24
C SER A 73 -14.95 -5.44 -7.20
N LEU A 74 -13.98 -5.29 -6.30
CA LEU A 74 -13.98 -4.32 -5.20
C LEU A 74 -12.97 -3.19 -5.40
N ILE A 75 -11.85 -3.52 -6.03
CA ILE A 75 -10.71 -2.62 -6.18
C ILE A 75 -10.17 -2.65 -7.61
N GLY A 76 -9.82 -1.47 -8.10
CA GLY A 76 -8.93 -1.28 -9.24
C GLY A 76 -7.50 -1.41 -8.75
N LEU A 77 -6.67 -2.10 -9.53
CA LEU A 77 -5.23 -2.19 -9.29
C LEU A 77 -4.41 -1.37 -10.27
N VAL A 78 -5.03 -0.88 -11.34
CA VAL A 78 -4.33 -0.24 -12.44
C VAL A 78 -5.09 1.03 -12.81
N ASN A 79 -4.39 2.14 -12.95
CA ASN A 79 -4.98 3.40 -13.42
C ASN A 79 -5.14 3.39 -14.96
N SER A 80 -5.65 4.49 -15.52
CA SER A 80 -5.85 4.65 -16.97
C SER A 80 -4.57 4.55 -17.81
N GLU A 81 -3.41 4.70 -17.19
CA GLU A 81 -2.09 4.69 -17.84
C GLU A 81 -1.40 3.33 -17.75
N GLY A 82 -2.01 2.34 -17.09
CA GLY A 82 -1.40 1.03 -16.88
C GLY A 82 -0.52 0.95 -15.62
N ASN A 83 -0.43 2.02 -14.84
CA ASN A 83 0.36 2.07 -13.61
C ASN A 83 -0.42 1.49 -12.44
N LEU A 84 0.26 0.86 -11.47
CA LEU A 84 -0.44 0.26 -10.35
C LEU A 84 -1.00 1.37 -9.43
N ASP A 85 -2.32 1.42 -9.27
CA ASP A 85 -3.02 2.32 -8.36
C ASP A 85 -4.16 1.57 -7.68
N LEU A 86 -4.20 1.64 -6.35
CA LEU A 86 -5.24 1.02 -5.56
C LEU A 86 -6.43 1.97 -5.48
N GLU A 87 -7.38 1.77 -6.39
CA GLU A 87 -8.64 2.51 -6.44
C GLU A 87 -9.76 1.68 -5.81
N LEU A 88 -10.51 2.23 -4.86
CA LEU A 88 -11.66 1.55 -4.27
C LEU A 88 -12.93 1.93 -5.05
N TYR A 89 -13.61 0.95 -5.63
CA TYR A 89 -14.84 1.21 -6.39
C TYR A 89 -16.05 1.55 -5.51
N HIS A 90 -15.99 1.19 -4.23
CA HIS A 90 -17.14 1.29 -3.33
C HIS A 90 -16.76 1.95 -2.00
N LYS A 91 -17.33 3.13 -1.72
CA LYS A 91 -17.23 3.76 -0.40
C LYS A 91 -17.76 2.84 0.72
N SER A 92 -18.82 2.09 0.44
CA SER A 92 -19.43 1.17 1.41
C SER A 92 -18.52 0.00 1.83
N LEU A 93 -17.50 -0.33 1.04
CA LEU A 93 -16.46 -1.30 1.44
C LEU A 93 -15.62 -0.73 2.59
N PHE A 94 -15.26 0.55 2.51
CA PHE A 94 -14.54 1.25 3.57
C PHE A 94 -15.41 1.37 4.84
N ASP A 95 -16.70 1.68 4.69
CA ASP A 95 -17.65 1.72 5.81
C ASP A 95 -17.84 0.34 6.46
N PHE A 96 -17.70 -0.75 5.68
CA PHE A 96 -17.71 -2.12 6.20
C PHE A 96 -16.44 -2.40 7.00
N LEU A 97 -15.26 -2.14 6.43
CA LEU A 97 -13.97 -2.40 7.07
C LEU A 97 -13.77 -1.61 8.37
N ASN A 98 -14.24 -0.36 8.42
CA ASN A 98 -14.19 0.48 9.64
C ASN A 98 -15.23 0.12 10.72
N GLY A 99 -16.21 -0.73 10.40
CA GLY A 99 -17.22 -1.15 11.37
C GLY A 99 -16.73 -2.33 12.21
N THR A 100 -16.30 -2.10 13.46
CA THR A 100 -15.85 -3.16 14.40
C THR A 100 -16.83 -4.32 14.52
N GLN A 101 -18.13 -4.05 14.46
CA GLN A 101 -19.19 -5.05 14.54
C GLN A 101 -19.52 -5.72 13.20
N ARG A 102 -19.13 -5.10 12.08
CA ARG A 102 -19.46 -5.55 10.71
C ARG A 102 -18.36 -6.43 10.14
N SER A 103 -17.10 -6.01 10.30
CA SER A 103 -15.93 -6.66 9.72
C SER A 103 -15.15 -7.51 10.72
N VAL A 104 -15.72 -7.89 11.88
CA VAL A 104 -15.06 -8.52 13.06
C VAL A 104 -13.72 -9.24 12.78
N ALA A 105 -13.68 -10.24 11.88
CA ALA A 105 -12.48 -11.03 11.58
C ALA A 105 -11.41 -10.28 10.74
N LEU A 106 -11.85 -9.30 9.97
CA LEU A 106 -11.08 -8.44 9.06
C LEU A 106 -10.90 -7.02 9.59
N TYR A 107 -11.46 -6.70 10.77
CA TYR A 107 -11.40 -5.36 11.33
C TYR A 107 -9.95 -4.98 11.64
N VAL A 108 -9.51 -3.88 11.04
CA VAL A 108 -8.21 -3.28 11.31
C VAL A 108 -8.47 -1.89 11.87
N SER A 109 -8.13 -1.69 13.15
CA SER A 109 -8.22 -0.36 13.77
C SER A 109 -7.33 0.63 13.01
N PRO A 110 -7.72 1.92 12.91
CA PRO A 110 -6.89 2.97 12.32
C PRO A 110 -5.48 3.03 12.91
N GLU A 111 -5.32 2.78 14.20
CA GLU A 111 -4.02 2.75 14.89
C GLU A 111 -3.14 1.62 14.37
N ARG A 112 -3.70 0.43 14.17
CA ARG A 112 -2.99 -0.73 13.61
C ARG A 112 -2.60 -0.52 12.16
N ALA A 113 -3.50 0.06 11.35
CA ALA A 113 -3.19 0.41 9.96
C ALA A 113 -2.09 1.50 9.88
N ARG A 114 -2.14 2.50 10.77
CA ARG A 114 -1.09 3.52 10.90
C ARG A 114 0.25 2.91 11.31
N GLN A 115 0.25 2.04 12.32
CA GLN A 115 1.46 1.33 12.76
C GLN A 115 2.03 0.47 11.63
N PHE A 116 1.17 -0.21 10.87
CA PHE A 116 1.58 -0.97 9.69
C PHE A 116 2.30 -0.06 8.68
N THR A 117 1.74 1.10 8.34
CA THR A 117 2.38 2.06 7.42
C THR A 117 3.72 2.55 7.98
N TRP A 118 3.79 2.89 9.26
CA TRP A 118 5.04 3.31 9.91
C TRP A 118 6.11 2.22 9.89
N ASP A 119 5.75 0.99 10.21
CA ASP A 119 6.66 -0.16 10.21
C ASP A 119 7.18 -0.44 8.81
N ARG A 120 6.30 -0.37 7.80
CA ARG A 120 6.66 -0.49 6.39
C ARG A 120 7.58 0.62 5.94
N PHE A 121 7.26 1.86 6.27
CA PHE A 121 8.09 3.01 5.93
C PHE A 121 9.48 2.92 6.58
N TYR A 122 9.54 2.53 7.86
CA TYR A 122 10.81 2.26 8.54
C TYR A 122 11.58 1.11 7.87
N GLN A 123 10.91 0.04 7.46
CA GLN A 123 11.54 -1.06 6.70
C GLN A 123 12.08 -0.60 5.36
N VAL A 124 11.37 0.28 4.63
CA VAL A 124 11.87 0.91 3.41
C VAL A 124 13.12 1.71 3.73
N LEU A 125 13.08 2.60 4.72
CA LEU A 125 14.23 3.43 5.11
C LEU A 125 15.45 2.59 5.55
N ARG A 126 15.23 1.53 6.33
CA ARG A 126 16.28 0.57 6.73
C ARG A 126 16.76 -0.27 5.56
N GLY A 127 15.82 -0.71 4.74
CA GLY A 127 16.04 -1.49 3.54
C GLY A 127 16.74 -0.68 2.45
N MET A 128 16.66 0.65 2.45
CA MET A 128 17.35 1.52 1.49
C MET A 128 18.84 1.60 1.72
N SER A 129 19.30 1.33 2.95
CA SER A 129 20.71 0.96 3.16
C SER A 129 21.12 -0.32 2.40
N LYS A 130 20.15 -1.19 2.05
CA LYS A 130 20.31 -2.44 1.29
C LYS A 130 19.73 -2.40 -0.14
N PHE A 131 18.91 -1.41 -0.54
CA PHE A 131 18.40 -1.25 -1.91
C PHE A 131 19.54 -0.88 -2.87
N SER A 132 20.71 -0.50 -2.35
CA SER A 132 21.98 -0.54 -3.10
C SER A 132 22.28 -1.93 -3.72
N CYS A 133 21.63 -3.01 -3.27
CA CYS A 133 21.82 -4.37 -3.80
C CYS A 133 20.52 -5.13 -4.20
N THR A 134 19.31 -4.63 -3.91
CA THR A 134 18.10 -5.48 -3.96
C THR A 134 17.05 -5.10 -5.02
N LEU A 135 17.50 -4.70 -6.21
CA LEU A 135 16.75 -4.92 -7.46
C LEU A 135 17.05 -6.31 -8.08
N ALA A 136 17.84 -7.15 -7.39
CA ALA A 136 18.23 -8.48 -7.85
C ALA A 136 17.07 -9.45 -8.20
N PRO A 137 15.87 -9.39 -7.58
CA PRO A 137 14.79 -10.30 -7.97
C PRO A 137 14.00 -9.88 -9.22
N LEU A 138 14.19 -8.67 -9.75
CA LEU A 138 13.65 -8.29 -11.07
C LEU A 138 14.48 -8.86 -12.24
N LEU A 139 15.54 -9.63 -11.96
CA LEU A 139 16.46 -10.24 -12.94
C LEU A 139 16.19 -11.73 -13.22
N TYR A 140 14.97 -12.23 -13.00
CA TYR A 140 14.61 -13.62 -13.38
C TYR A 140 13.75 -13.73 -14.65
N ASP A 141 13.55 -12.61 -15.36
CA ASP A 141 13.06 -12.61 -16.74
C ASP A 141 14.21 -12.27 -17.70
N PRO A 142 14.73 -13.24 -18.48
CA PRO A 142 15.83 -13.01 -19.40
C PRO A 142 15.59 -11.90 -20.43
N GLU A 143 14.33 -11.59 -20.79
CA GLU A 143 14.01 -10.53 -21.75
C GLU A 143 14.02 -9.13 -21.11
N VAL A 144 13.71 -9.03 -19.81
CA VAL A 144 13.81 -7.77 -19.05
C VAL A 144 15.26 -7.44 -18.73
N ILE A 145 16.11 -8.46 -18.53
CA ILE A 145 17.56 -8.29 -18.24
C ILE A 145 18.28 -7.54 -19.37
N ASP A 146 18.00 -7.83 -20.65
CA ASP A 146 18.66 -7.12 -21.75
C ASP A 146 18.23 -5.64 -21.81
N HIS A 147 16.96 -5.35 -21.48
CA HIS A 147 16.43 -3.99 -21.46
C HIS A 147 16.93 -3.17 -20.26
N THR A 148 17.04 -3.77 -19.07
CA THR A 148 17.55 -3.10 -17.86
C THR A 148 19.07 -2.91 -17.91
N ILE A 149 19.82 -3.87 -18.46
CA ILE A 149 21.29 -3.74 -18.63
C ILE A 149 21.62 -2.70 -19.70
N ARG A 150 20.89 -2.63 -20.82
CA ARG A 150 21.03 -1.55 -21.80
C ARG A 150 20.77 -0.17 -21.21
N ARG A 151 19.70 -0.02 -20.41
CA ARG A 151 19.36 1.26 -19.75
C ARG A 151 20.42 1.71 -18.74
N ARG A 152 21.03 0.76 -18.01
CA ARG A 152 22.13 1.05 -17.06
C ARG A 152 23.37 1.62 -17.74
N SER A 153 23.64 1.22 -18.98
CA SER A 153 24.77 1.73 -19.78
C SER A 153 24.52 3.11 -20.41
N GLN A 154 23.29 3.62 -20.34
CA GLN A 154 22.86 4.90 -20.93
C GLN A 154 22.59 6.00 -19.88
N GLY A 155 22.88 5.77 -18.60
CA GLY A 155 22.74 6.81 -17.56
C GLY A 155 21.34 6.95 -16.95
N GLU A 156 20.44 6.00 -17.14
CA GLU A 156 19.09 6.01 -16.56
C GLU A 156 19.08 5.47 -15.10
N ILE A 157 19.76 6.15 -14.17
CA ILE A 157 19.53 6.03 -12.70
C ILE A 157 18.28 6.86 -12.30
N GLY A 158 17.46 7.27 -13.27
CA GLY A 158 16.33 8.17 -13.09
C GLY A 158 15.16 7.61 -12.29
N ASP A 159 14.98 6.29 -12.22
CA ASP A 159 13.74 5.71 -11.67
C ASP A 159 13.72 5.62 -10.12
N SER A 160 14.89 5.63 -9.46
CA SER A 160 14.94 5.66 -7.98
C SER A 160 14.75 7.06 -7.40
N LEU A 161 14.99 8.10 -8.19
CA LEU A 161 14.94 9.50 -7.74
C LEU A 161 13.50 9.97 -7.40
N PRO A 162 12.46 9.67 -8.21
CA PRO A 162 11.08 9.97 -7.86
C PRO A 162 10.66 9.32 -6.53
N PHE A 163 10.92 8.02 -6.37
CA PHE A 163 10.58 7.30 -5.14
C PHE A 163 11.30 7.88 -3.92
N LEU A 164 12.62 8.11 -4.01
CA LEU A 164 13.39 8.73 -2.93
C LEU A 164 12.89 10.14 -2.60
N ARG A 165 12.60 10.95 -3.61
CA ARG A 165 12.02 12.28 -3.43
C ARG A 165 10.69 12.21 -2.70
N ASP A 166 9.83 11.25 -3.03
CA ASP A 166 8.55 11.06 -2.37
C ASP A 166 8.72 10.52 -0.94
N VAL A 167 9.69 9.63 -0.70
CA VAL A 167 10.07 9.18 0.66
C VAL A 167 10.44 10.40 1.50
N CYS A 168 11.29 11.27 0.96
CA CYS A 168 11.75 12.47 1.66
C CYS A 168 10.60 13.47 1.90
N LYS A 169 9.76 13.71 0.89
CA LYS A 169 8.59 14.60 0.98
C LYS A 169 7.61 14.14 2.06
N HIS A 170 7.47 12.84 2.23
CA HIS A 170 6.51 12.24 3.17
C HIS A 170 7.12 11.80 4.50
N LEU A 171 8.44 11.93 4.69
CA LEU A 171 9.18 11.47 5.86
C LEU A 171 8.52 11.90 7.18
N TYR A 172 8.22 13.19 7.33
CA TYR A 172 7.64 13.71 8.57
C TYR A 172 6.24 13.15 8.91
N ASN A 173 5.48 12.69 7.92
CA ASN A 173 4.15 12.09 8.12
C ASN A 173 4.23 10.62 8.55
N TYR A 174 5.33 9.94 8.21
CA TYR A 174 5.49 8.50 8.37
C TYR A 174 6.60 8.08 9.32
N LEU A 175 7.24 9.03 10.00
CA LEU A 175 8.06 8.75 11.17
C LEU A 175 7.15 8.39 12.35
N ASP A 176 7.29 7.18 12.85
CA ASP A 176 6.71 6.74 14.11
C ASP A 176 7.32 7.57 15.26
N PRO A 177 6.52 8.39 15.98
CA PRO A 177 7.01 9.23 17.07
C PRO A 177 7.39 8.42 18.32
N HIS A 178 6.96 7.16 18.40
CA HIS A 178 7.24 6.27 19.53
C HIS A 178 8.43 5.36 19.27
N ARG A 179 8.98 5.39 18.05
CA ARG A 179 10.15 4.60 17.67
C ARG A 179 11.44 5.36 17.98
N THR A 180 12.42 4.63 18.50
CA THR A 180 13.79 5.13 18.64
C THR A 180 14.56 4.93 17.33
N TYR A 181 15.13 6.02 16.80
CA TYR A 181 15.99 5.98 15.62
C TYR A 181 17.45 6.12 16.05
N GLY A 182 18.32 5.25 15.55
CA GLY A 182 19.75 5.31 15.86
C GLY A 182 20.47 6.38 15.03
N ALA A 183 21.64 6.83 15.49
CA ALA A 183 22.49 7.75 14.73
C ALA A 183 22.78 7.23 13.31
N SER A 184 23.00 5.91 13.18
CA SER A 184 23.21 5.26 11.88
C SER A 184 22.01 5.35 10.93
N ASP A 185 20.78 5.36 11.46
CA ASP A 185 19.58 5.49 10.63
C ASP A 185 19.51 6.93 10.06
N VAL A 186 19.79 7.93 10.91
CA VAL A 186 19.76 9.36 10.55
C VAL A 186 20.90 9.75 9.61
N ASP A 187 22.13 9.31 9.87
CA ASP A 187 23.29 9.60 9.02
C ASP A 187 23.08 9.06 7.59
N TRP A 188 22.48 7.87 7.50
CA TRP A 188 22.12 7.28 6.21
C TRP A 188 21.06 8.14 5.49
N TRP A 189 20.02 8.60 6.18
CA TRP A 189 19.00 9.50 5.59
C TRP A 189 19.60 10.79 5.07
N ILE A 190 20.40 11.48 5.89
CA ILE A 190 21.01 12.78 5.54
C ILE A 190 21.93 12.64 4.32
N SER A 191 22.76 11.58 4.29
CA SER A 191 23.66 11.33 3.16
C SER A 191 22.95 11.06 1.83
N HIS A 192 21.67 10.65 1.83
CA HIS A 192 20.91 10.37 0.61
C HIS A 192 19.95 11.51 0.22
N ILE A 193 19.66 12.42 1.16
CA ILE A 193 18.89 13.65 0.88
C ILE A 193 19.79 14.71 0.22
N THR A 194 21.07 14.77 0.60
CA THR A 194 22.00 15.84 0.17
C THR A 194 22.55 15.69 -1.26
N PHE A 195 22.33 14.56 -1.93
CA PHE A 195 22.73 14.36 -3.33
C PHE A 195 21.80 15.05 -4.36
N GLN A 196 20.82 15.87 -3.92
CA GLN A 196 19.86 16.52 -4.83
C GLN A 196 20.28 17.91 -5.35
N GLU A 197 21.45 18.43 -4.98
CA GLU A 197 21.95 19.71 -5.50
C GLU A 197 23.21 19.50 -6.35
N GLU A 198 23.05 19.09 -7.60
CA GLU A 198 24.09 19.42 -8.59
C GLU A 198 23.94 20.91 -8.94
N PRO A 199 25.04 21.70 -8.89
CA PRO A 199 25.00 23.09 -9.30
C PRO A 199 24.64 23.16 -10.78
N VAL A 200 23.58 23.89 -11.09
CA VAL A 200 23.26 24.30 -12.46
C VAL A 200 24.37 25.23 -12.93
N GLU A 201 25.26 24.74 -13.79
CA GLU A 201 26.20 25.58 -14.56
C GLU A 201 25.48 26.39 -15.64
#